data_AF-A0A7K0FKB3-F1
#
_entry.id   AF-A0A7K0FKB3-F1
#
_cell.length_a   1.000
_cell.length_b   1.000
_cell.length_c   1.000
_cell.angle_alpha   90.00
_cell.angle_beta   90.00
_cell.angle_gamma   90.00
#
_symmetry.space_group_name_H-M   'P 1'
#
loop_
_entity.id
_entity.type
_entity.pdbx_description
1 polymer ?
#
loop_
_entity_poly.entity_id
_entity_poly.type
_entity_poly.pdbx_seq_one_letter_code
_entity_poly.pdbx_strand_id
1 'polypeptide(L)'
;MKKVLITAASNANAYQLAYHLPHHEILFADTEGQKIIIPEGNKSSFAHELLSLCLDLGVDLVFPLKLSEQKALAEAKVLFEEYGISLALPNLIQAQKIHQLKHLHSELSIPYETVVDFASFSKAILALGYPEKKIAISQYEGIGDLIIIKDDVKNDLFNGLKMMTFTLASKILNQNPFTKINLYQVEGKLQVVRFIKLEEDFIYVNEVTKELKIIIKDLTKDISLFGFYELIACEGKILRLNLVAAV
;
A
#
# COMPACT_ATOMS: atom_id res chain seq x y z
N MET A 1 6.71 16.58 -20.11
CA MET A 1 5.60 17.06 -19.26
C MET A 1 4.39 16.19 -19.58
N LYS A 2 3.83 15.51 -18.59
CA LYS A 2 2.61 14.68 -18.74
C LYS A 2 1.45 15.34 -17.98
N LYS A 3 0.22 15.16 -18.44
CA LYS A 3 -1.00 15.47 -17.69
C LYS A 3 -1.37 14.29 -16.81
N VAL A 4 -1.39 14.50 -15.49
CA VAL A 4 -1.47 13.45 -14.48
C VAL A 4 -2.77 13.59 -13.71
N LEU A 5 -3.60 12.54 -13.71
CA LEU A 5 -4.78 12.44 -12.87
C LEU A 5 -4.43 11.72 -11.56
N ILE A 6 -4.67 12.36 -10.42
CA ILE A 6 -4.54 11.76 -9.09
C ILE A 6 -5.94 11.65 -8.47
N THR A 7 -6.36 10.43 -8.13
CA THR A 7 -7.67 10.19 -7.47
C THR A 7 -7.57 10.33 -5.95
N ALA A 8 -8.70 10.20 -5.25
CA ALA A 8 -8.80 10.39 -3.80
C ALA A 8 -8.23 11.74 -3.33
N ALA A 9 -8.51 12.81 -4.08
CA ALA A 9 -7.95 14.13 -3.82
C ALA A 9 -8.32 14.71 -2.45
N SER A 10 -9.37 14.21 -1.79
CA SER A 10 -9.66 14.55 -0.38
C SER A 10 -8.62 14.01 0.62
N ASN A 11 -7.75 13.09 0.21
CA ASN A 11 -6.73 12.48 1.07
C ASN A 11 -5.37 13.18 0.97
N ALA A 12 -4.67 13.32 2.11
CA ALA A 12 -3.35 13.95 2.19
C ALA A 12 -2.28 13.28 1.29
N ASN A 13 -2.40 11.98 1.04
CA ASN A 13 -1.48 11.24 0.15
C ASN A 13 -1.54 11.78 -1.30
N ALA A 14 -2.68 12.29 -1.77
CA ALA A 14 -2.81 12.85 -3.11
C ALA A 14 -1.95 14.12 -3.28
N TYR A 15 -2.00 15.01 -2.30
CA TYR A 15 -1.20 16.23 -2.30
C TYR A 15 0.29 15.95 -2.05
N GLN A 16 0.62 14.97 -1.20
CA GLN A 16 1.99 14.51 -1.02
C GLN A 16 2.57 14.00 -2.34
N LEU A 17 1.82 13.18 -3.08
CA LEU A 17 2.23 12.69 -4.40
C LEU A 17 2.43 13.85 -5.39
N ALA A 18 1.48 14.78 -5.49
CA ALA A 18 1.56 15.93 -6.39
C ALA A 18 2.79 16.82 -6.11
N TYR A 19 3.14 17.01 -4.84
CA TYR A 19 4.33 17.78 -4.43
C TYR A 19 5.63 17.21 -5.02
N HIS A 20 5.69 15.89 -5.21
CA HIS A 20 6.85 15.20 -5.79
C HIS A 20 6.80 15.10 -7.33
N LEU A 21 5.80 15.69 -7.98
CA LEU A 21 5.64 15.70 -9.44
C LEU A 21 5.58 17.14 -10.01
N PRO A 22 6.56 18.02 -9.71
CA PRO A 22 6.46 19.46 -9.99
C PRO A 22 6.48 19.84 -11.49
N HIS A 23 6.86 18.92 -12.37
CA HIS A 23 6.98 19.15 -13.82
C HIS A 23 5.85 18.53 -14.64
N HIS A 24 4.73 18.25 -13.97
CA HIS A 24 3.53 17.66 -14.55
C HIS A 24 2.33 18.58 -14.33
N GLU A 25 1.36 18.52 -15.26
CA GLU A 25 0.07 19.16 -15.05
C GLU A 25 -0.78 18.22 -14.18
N ILE A 26 -1.06 18.61 -12.94
CA ILE A 26 -1.80 17.77 -11.99
C ILE A 26 -3.30 18.09 -12.04
N LEU A 27 -4.10 17.05 -12.28
CA LEU A 27 -5.54 17.05 -12.15
C LEU A 27 -5.94 16.20 -10.94
N PHE A 28 -6.77 16.76 -10.08
CA PHE A 28 -7.30 16.07 -8.90
C PHE A 28 -8.73 15.63 -9.15
N ALA A 29 -9.02 14.37 -8.84
CA ALA A 29 -10.36 13.81 -8.90
C ALA A 29 -10.74 13.09 -7.60
N ASP A 30 -12.03 13.07 -7.31
CA ASP A 30 -12.60 12.26 -6.24
C ASP A 30 -14.06 11.94 -6.56
N THR A 31 -14.71 11.16 -5.71
CA THR A 31 -16.11 10.77 -5.91
C THR A 31 -17.08 11.89 -5.54
N GLU A 32 -16.62 12.88 -4.77
CA GLU A 32 -17.34 14.08 -4.41
C GLU A 32 -16.39 15.24 -4.05
N GLY A 33 -16.92 16.47 -3.94
CA GLY A 33 -16.18 17.61 -3.39
C GLY A 33 -15.03 18.17 -4.25
N GLN A 34 -14.82 17.64 -5.46
CA GLN A 34 -13.79 18.09 -6.40
C GLN A 34 -14.39 18.64 -7.69
N LYS A 35 -13.57 19.37 -8.45
CA LYS A 35 -13.96 19.86 -9.79
C LYS A 35 -14.14 18.71 -10.78
N ILE A 36 -13.33 17.67 -10.66
CA ILE A 36 -13.43 16.45 -11.47
C ILE A 36 -14.02 15.37 -10.59
N ILE A 37 -15.22 14.91 -10.95
CA ILE A 37 -15.92 13.85 -10.24
C ILE A 37 -15.76 12.54 -11.02
N ILE A 38 -15.37 11.48 -10.31
CA ILE A 38 -15.24 10.12 -10.85
C ILE A 38 -16.22 9.16 -10.16
N PRO A 39 -16.62 8.06 -10.80
CA PRO A 39 -17.45 7.04 -10.15
C PRO A 39 -16.69 6.35 -9.01
N GLU A 40 -17.45 5.70 -8.12
CA GLU A 40 -16.87 4.81 -7.10
C GLU A 40 -16.15 3.62 -7.73
N GLY A 41 -14.96 3.30 -7.24
CA GLY A 41 -14.09 2.23 -7.79
C GLY A 41 -14.69 0.82 -7.74
N ASN A 42 -15.75 0.60 -6.96
CA ASN A 42 -16.45 -0.69 -6.88
C ASN A 42 -17.56 -0.86 -7.94
N LYS A 43 -17.85 0.16 -8.73
CA LYS A 43 -18.83 0.07 -9.83
C LYS A 43 -18.23 -0.70 -11.00
N SER A 44 -19.01 -1.59 -11.61
CA SER A 44 -18.59 -2.36 -12.79
C SER A 44 -18.26 -1.47 -14.00
N SER A 45 -18.83 -0.28 -14.07
CA SER A 45 -18.57 0.71 -15.13
C SER A 45 -17.37 1.62 -14.87
N PHE A 46 -16.73 1.53 -13.69
CA PHE A 46 -15.69 2.46 -13.24
C PHE A 46 -14.56 2.64 -14.27
N ALA A 47 -13.97 1.55 -14.76
CA ALA A 47 -12.84 1.62 -15.69
C ALA A 47 -13.22 2.30 -17.02
N HIS A 48 -14.42 2.04 -17.55
CA HIS A 48 -14.91 2.64 -18.80
C HIS A 48 -15.24 4.12 -18.66
N GLU A 49 -15.86 4.50 -17.55
CA GLU A 49 -16.16 5.90 -17.25
C GLU A 49 -14.87 6.70 -17.01
N LEU A 50 -13.91 6.14 -16.26
CA LEU A 50 -12.62 6.79 -16.02
C LEU A 50 -11.79 6.92 -17.31
N LEU A 51 -11.82 5.91 -18.19
CA LEU A 51 -11.15 5.95 -19.49
C LEU A 51 -11.71 7.08 -20.35
N SER A 52 -13.04 7.16 -20.50
CA SER A 52 -13.70 8.25 -21.24
C SER A 52 -13.28 9.61 -20.71
N LEU A 53 -13.29 9.78 -19.38
CA LEU A 53 -12.84 11.01 -18.75
C LEU A 53 -11.36 11.34 -19.05
N CYS A 54 -10.48 10.33 -19.01
CA CYS A 54 -9.07 10.52 -19.33
C CYS A 54 -8.87 10.97 -20.77
N LEU A 55 -9.63 10.40 -21.72
CA LEU A 55 -9.61 10.79 -23.12
C LEU A 55 -10.09 12.24 -23.31
N ASP A 56 -11.23 12.59 -22.70
CA ASP A 56 -11.82 13.94 -22.80
C ASP A 56 -10.89 15.02 -22.23
N LEU A 57 -10.16 14.69 -21.15
CA LEU A 57 -9.25 15.62 -20.49
C LEU A 57 -7.82 15.56 -21.03
N GLY A 58 -7.49 14.62 -21.92
CA GLY A 58 -6.13 14.41 -22.43
C GLY A 58 -5.14 14.00 -21.32
N VAL A 59 -5.55 13.10 -20.43
CA VAL A 59 -4.71 12.56 -19.34
C VAL A 59 -3.73 11.53 -19.90
N ASP A 60 -2.45 11.63 -19.55
CA ASP A 60 -1.41 10.69 -19.97
C ASP A 60 -1.06 9.66 -18.89
N LEU A 61 -1.32 9.97 -17.61
CA LEU A 61 -0.92 9.17 -16.46
C LEU A 61 -1.96 9.25 -15.35
N VAL A 62 -2.34 8.11 -14.78
CA VAL A 62 -3.30 8.04 -13.67
C VAL A 62 -2.66 7.40 -12.43
N PHE A 63 -2.77 8.05 -11.28
CA PHE A 63 -2.48 7.49 -9.97
C PHE A 63 -3.78 7.23 -9.20
N PRO A 64 -4.29 5.99 -9.20
CA PRO A 64 -5.44 5.64 -8.38
C PRO A 64 -4.99 5.38 -6.94
N LEU A 65 -5.56 6.15 -6.02
CA LEU A 65 -5.22 6.10 -4.61
C LEU A 65 -6.26 5.37 -3.76
N LYS A 66 -7.45 4.99 -4.24
CA LYS A 66 -8.32 4.08 -3.46
C LYS A 66 -8.06 2.63 -3.85
N LEU A 67 -8.12 1.70 -2.89
CA LEU A 67 -7.91 0.28 -3.19
C LEU A 67 -8.94 -0.27 -4.19
N SER A 68 -10.20 0.14 -4.09
CA SER A 68 -11.25 -0.28 -5.03
C SER A 68 -10.92 0.12 -6.47
N GLU A 69 -10.45 1.36 -6.66
CA GLU A 69 -9.99 1.88 -7.95
C GLU A 69 -8.78 1.10 -8.46
N GLN A 70 -7.78 0.85 -7.60
CA GLN A 70 -6.58 0.09 -7.94
C GLN A 70 -6.93 -1.32 -8.44
N LYS A 71 -7.88 -2.00 -7.78
CA LYS A 71 -8.36 -3.33 -8.19
C LYS A 71 -9.02 -3.30 -9.57
N ALA A 72 -9.99 -2.40 -9.76
CA ALA A 72 -10.68 -2.25 -11.04
C ALA A 72 -9.72 -1.89 -12.19
N LEU A 73 -8.73 -1.04 -11.92
CA LEU A 73 -7.77 -0.58 -12.93
C LEU A 73 -6.62 -1.57 -13.19
N ALA A 74 -6.28 -2.43 -12.23
CA ALA A 74 -5.32 -3.51 -12.47
C ALA A 74 -5.83 -4.50 -13.52
N GLU A 75 -7.13 -4.75 -13.53
CA GLU A 75 -7.82 -5.58 -14.54
C GLU A 75 -7.90 -4.89 -15.90
N ALA A 76 -8.10 -3.56 -15.91
CA ALA A 76 -8.25 -2.75 -17.12
C ALA A 76 -6.94 -2.12 -17.64
N LYS A 77 -5.77 -2.50 -17.10
CA LYS A 77 -4.50 -1.81 -17.40
C LYS A 77 -4.16 -1.80 -18.89
N VAL A 78 -4.29 -2.95 -19.55
CA VAL A 78 -4.01 -3.09 -20.99
C VAL A 78 -4.90 -2.16 -21.83
N LEU A 79 -6.19 -2.05 -21.46
CA LEU A 79 -7.13 -1.17 -22.16
C LEU A 79 -6.67 0.29 -22.12
N PHE A 80 -6.22 0.80 -20.97
CA PHE A 80 -5.72 2.18 -20.89
C PHE A 80 -4.43 2.38 -21.70
N GLU A 81 -3.54 1.39 -21.68
CA GLU A 81 -2.28 1.43 -22.44
C GLU A 81 -2.52 1.49 -23.96
N GLU A 82 -3.57 0.84 -24.49
CA GLU A 82 -3.97 0.92 -25.90
C GLU A 82 -4.32 2.36 -26.34
N TYR A 83 -4.78 3.20 -25.42
CA TYR A 83 -5.08 4.61 -25.65
C TYR A 83 -3.92 5.55 -25.26
N GLY A 84 -2.74 5.01 -24.94
CA GLY A 84 -1.57 5.80 -24.55
C GLY A 84 -1.64 6.34 -23.13
N ILE A 85 -2.55 5.84 -22.28
CA ILE A 85 -2.73 6.29 -20.90
C ILE A 85 -2.01 5.31 -19.97
N SER A 86 -1.00 5.81 -19.26
CA SER A 86 -0.26 5.00 -18.29
C SER A 86 -1.01 4.91 -16.96
N LEU A 87 -1.14 3.70 -16.40
CA LEU A 87 -1.70 3.51 -15.06
C LEU A 87 -0.60 3.23 -14.04
N ALA A 88 -0.47 4.09 -13.03
CA ALA A 88 0.56 4.08 -12.00
C ALA A 88 0.29 3.04 -10.88
N LEU A 89 0.13 1.78 -11.29
CA LEU A 89 -0.17 0.63 -10.45
C LEU A 89 0.36 -0.68 -11.06
N PRO A 90 0.60 -1.74 -10.28
CA PRO A 90 1.01 -3.03 -10.82
C PRO A 90 -0.16 -3.73 -11.52
N ASN A 91 0.10 -4.45 -12.61
CA ASN A 91 -0.89 -5.37 -13.17
C ASN A 91 -1.14 -6.57 -12.23
N LEU A 92 -2.10 -7.44 -12.57
CA LEU A 92 -2.45 -8.59 -11.73
C LEU A 92 -1.27 -9.53 -11.43
N ILE A 93 -0.38 -9.76 -12.41
CA ILE A 93 0.80 -10.63 -12.25
C ILE A 93 1.80 -9.99 -11.28
N GLN A 94 2.05 -8.69 -11.43
CA GLN A 94 2.93 -7.92 -10.56
C GLN A 94 2.37 -7.83 -9.14
N ALA A 95 1.07 -7.59 -8.99
CA ALA A 95 0.39 -7.59 -7.70
C ALA A 95 0.51 -8.94 -6.99
N GLN A 96 0.40 -10.06 -7.73
CA GLN A 96 0.65 -11.39 -7.19
C GLN A 96 2.10 -11.58 -6.72
N LYS A 97 3.09 -11.11 -7.48
CA LYS A 97 4.51 -11.13 -7.06
C LYS A 97 4.72 -10.34 -5.78
N ILE A 98 4.12 -9.15 -5.66
CA ILE A 98 4.17 -8.33 -4.44
C ILE A 98 3.57 -9.09 -3.25
N HIS A 99 2.40 -9.70 -3.42
CA HIS A 99 1.77 -10.49 -2.36
C HIS A 99 2.60 -11.73 -1.97
N GLN A 100 3.35 -12.29 -2.90
CA GLN A 100 4.21 -13.46 -2.69
C GLN A 100 5.67 -13.10 -2.37
N LEU A 101 5.97 -11.85 -2.02
CA LEU A 101 7.34 -11.40 -1.72
C LEU A 101 8.08 -12.32 -0.75
N LYS A 102 7.39 -12.82 0.28
CA LYS A 102 8.01 -13.74 1.25
C LYS A 102 8.48 -15.08 0.66
N HIS A 103 7.87 -15.49 -0.45
CA HIS A 103 8.19 -16.74 -1.14
C HIS A 103 9.22 -16.51 -2.24
N LEU A 104 9.16 -15.37 -2.92
CA LEU A 104 10.06 -15.02 -4.03
C LEU A 104 11.40 -14.46 -3.55
N HIS A 105 11.41 -13.75 -2.42
CA HIS A 105 12.58 -13.09 -1.83
C HIS A 105 12.66 -13.37 -0.32
N SER A 106 12.69 -14.66 0.04
CA SER A 106 12.69 -15.11 1.44
C SER A 106 13.84 -14.50 2.27
N GLU A 107 14.98 -14.25 1.64
CA GLU A 107 16.19 -13.65 2.21
C GLU A 107 16.02 -12.15 2.50
N LEU A 108 15.20 -11.47 1.70
CA LEU A 108 14.91 -10.04 1.86
C LEU A 108 13.66 -9.79 2.72
N SER A 109 12.87 -10.82 3.04
CA SER A 109 11.58 -10.67 3.70
C SER A 109 11.58 -11.15 5.15
N ILE A 110 10.71 -10.54 5.97
CA ILE A 110 10.33 -11.11 7.26
C ILE A 110 9.16 -12.07 7.03
N PRO A 111 9.25 -13.33 7.50
CA PRO A 111 8.15 -14.27 7.39
C PRO A 111 6.94 -13.78 8.19
N TYR A 112 5.75 -14.08 7.67
CA TYR A 112 4.50 -13.77 8.34
C TYR A 112 3.50 -14.91 8.26
N GLU A 113 2.66 -15.01 9.28
CA GLU A 113 1.52 -15.92 9.33
C GLU A 113 0.24 -15.17 9.00
N THR A 114 -0.59 -15.76 8.14
CA THR A 114 -1.90 -15.21 7.81
C THR A 114 -2.97 -15.97 8.59
N VAL A 115 -3.81 -15.26 9.34
CA VAL A 115 -4.87 -15.85 10.16
C VAL A 115 -6.23 -15.33 9.70
N VAL A 116 -7.24 -16.20 9.80
CA VAL A 116 -8.58 -15.99 9.24
C VAL A 116 -9.69 -16.03 10.28
N ASP A 117 -9.34 -16.36 11.53
CA ASP A 117 -10.25 -16.38 12.66
C ASP A 117 -9.50 -16.06 13.96
N PHE A 118 -10.25 -15.82 15.03
CA PHE A 118 -9.67 -15.46 16.31
C PHE A 118 -8.87 -16.61 16.96
N ALA A 119 -9.27 -17.86 16.74
CA ALA A 119 -8.59 -19.02 17.32
C ALA A 119 -7.18 -19.20 16.72
N SER A 120 -7.06 -19.09 15.40
CA SER A 120 -5.79 -19.11 14.67
C SER A 120 -4.93 -17.90 15.03
N PHE A 121 -5.52 -16.70 15.18
CA PHE A 121 -4.81 -15.52 15.71
C PHE A 121 -4.19 -15.79 17.08
N SER A 122 -4.99 -16.25 18.06
CA SER A 122 -4.52 -16.50 19.42
C SER A 122 -3.45 -17.58 19.48
N LYS A 123 -3.53 -18.61 18.64
CA LYS A 123 -2.49 -19.65 18.53
C LYS A 123 -1.21 -19.10 17.90
N ALA A 124 -1.32 -18.38 16.79
CA ALA A 124 -0.19 -17.88 16.02
C ALA A 124 0.63 -16.85 16.82
N ILE A 125 -0.04 -15.92 17.51
CA ILE A 125 0.67 -14.89 18.27
C ILE A 125 1.53 -15.47 19.41
N LEU A 126 1.03 -16.51 20.09
CA LEU A 126 1.79 -17.24 21.11
C LEU A 126 2.94 -18.04 20.50
N ALA A 127 2.71 -18.70 19.35
CA ALA A 127 3.76 -19.44 18.64
C ALA A 127 4.89 -18.52 18.15
N LEU A 128 4.58 -17.27 17.82
CA LEU A 128 5.56 -16.24 17.47
C LEU A 128 6.29 -15.66 18.69
N GLY A 129 5.97 -16.10 19.91
CA GLY A 129 6.70 -15.77 21.14
C GLY A 129 6.21 -14.52 21.85
N TYR A 130 4.95 -14.12 21.68
CA TYR A 130 4.32 -13.12 22.54
C TYR A 130 4.11 -13.66 23.97
N PRO A 131 4.33 -12.86 25.04
CA PRO A 131 4.63 -11.42 25.05
C PRO A 131 6.12 -11.04 24.97
N GLU A 132 7.03 -12.01 25.03
CA GLU A 132 8.48 -11.75 25.09
C GLU A 132 9.00 -11.11 23.81
N LYS A 133 8.39 -11.44 22.67
CA LYS A 133 8.68 -10.90 21.35
C LYS A 133 7.62 -9.89 20.91
N LYS A 134 8.08 -8.85 20.21
CA LYS A 134 7.18 -7.86 19.61
C LYS A 134 6.53 -8.45 18.37
N ILE A 135 5.19 -8.40 18.35
CA ILE A 135 4.40 -8.86 17.21
C ILE A 135 3.74 -7.66 16.55
N ALA A 136 3.88 -7.53 15.24
CA ALA A 136 3.12 -6.59 14.43
C ALA A 136 1.97 -7.31 13.75
N ILE A 137 0.84 -6.63 13.57
CA ILE A 137 -0.29 -7.09 12.76
C ILE A 137 -0.59 -6.08 11.65
N SER A 138 -1.01 -6.58 10.49
CA SER A 138 -1.59 -5.77 9.41
C SER A 138 -2.86 -6.42 8.89
N GLN A 139 -3.73 -5.62 8.26
CA GLN A 139 -4.77 -6.20 7.40
C GLN A 139 -4.14 -7.03 6.28
N TYR A 140 -4.85 -8.08 5.84
CA TYR A 140 -4.36 -9.00 4.80
C TYR A 140 -4.08 -8.31 3.47
N GLU A 141 -4.97 -7.41 3.06
CA GLU A 141 -4.82 -6.60 1.83
C GLU A 141 -3.73 -5.54 1.96
N GLY A 142 -3.06 -5.45 3.11
CA GLY A 142 -1.97 -4.53 3.32
C GLY A 142 -2.38 -3.06 3.44
N ILE A 143 -3.68 -2.80 3.60
CA ILE A 143 -4.26 -1.47 3.83
C ILE A 143 -3.95 -1.01 5.26
N GLY A 144 -3.70 0.29 5.40
CA GLY A 144 -3.53 0.95 6.69
C GLY A 144 -2.19 0.64 7.36
N ASP A 145 -2.08 1.04 8.62
CA ASP A 145 -0.83 0.96 9.38
C ASP A 145 -0.54 -0.46 9.87
N LEU A 146 0.75 -0.74 10.11
CA LEU A 146 1.14 -1.84 10.99
C LEU A 146 0.83 -1.47 12.44
N ILE A 147 0.22 -2.40 13.16
CA ILE A 147 -0.10 -2.24 14.58
C ILE A 147 0.81 -3.16 15.39
N ILE A 148 1.55 -2.63 16.35
CA ILE A 148 2.36 -3.43 17.28
C ILE A 148 1.51 -3.85 18.48
N ILE A 149 1.47 -5.14 18.77
CA ILE A 149 0.84 -5.68 19.98
C ILE A 149 1.86 -5.65 21.12
N LYS A 150 1.54 -4.89 22.17
CA LYS A 150 2.44 -4.67 23.32
C LYS A 150 1.65 -4.25 24.56
N ASP A 151 1.75 -5.01 25.65
CA ASP A 151 0.92 -4.80 26.86
C ASP A 151 1.45 -3.69 27.81
N ASP A 152 2.73 -3.33 27.73
CA ASP A 152 3.39 -2.34 28.62
C ASP A 152 3.32 -0.89 28.09
N VAL A 153 2.46 -0.58 27.12
CA VAL A 153 2.35 0.78 26.55
C VAL A 153 1.02 1.43 26.94
N LYS A 154 1.08 2.65 27.48
CA LYS A 154 -0.09 3.55 27.49
C LYS A 154 -0.37 3.90 26.03
N ASN A 155 -1.59 3.66 25.55
CA ASN A 155 -2.02 3.97 24.18
C ASN A 155 -1.62 5.41 23.79
N ASP A 156 -0.49 5.57 23.10
CA ASP A 156 -0.17 6.82 22.44
C ASP A 156 -0.81 6.76 21.05
N LEU A 157 -2.06 7.23 20.98
CA LEU A 157 -2.85 7.29 19.75
C LEU A 157 -2.34 8.36 18.78
N PHE A 158 -1.40 9.21 19.21
CA PHE A 158 -1.06 10.44 18.50
C PHE A 158 0.39 10.49 17.98
N ASN A 159 1.25 9.52 18.32
CA ASN A 159 2.64 9.49 17.81
C ASN A 159 3.06 8.11 17.28
N GLY A 160 3.43 8.04 16.00
CA GLY A 160 4.19 6.94 15.41
C GLY A 160 3.37 5.68 15.07
N LEU A 161 4.08 4.54 15.02
CA LEU A 161 3.48 3.22 14.75
C LEU A 161 2.37 2.93 15.77
N LYS A 162 1.18 2.59 15.27
CA LYS A 162 0.04 2.30 16.14
C LYS A 162 0.37 1.13 17.05
N MET A 163 0.14 1.29 18.34
CA MET A 163 0.32 0.25 19.34
C MET A 163 -1.02 -0.11 19.96
N MET A 164 -1.21 -1.36 20.34
CA MET A 164 -2.35 -1.79 21.15
C MET A 164 -1.98 -2.94 22.07
N THR A 165 -2.67 -3.05 23.19
CA THR A 165 -2.55 -4.20 24.09
C THR A 165 -3.18 -5.45 23.47
N PHE A 166 -2.77 -6.63 23.91
CA PHE A 166 -3.37 -7.89 23.45
C PHE A 166 -4.86 -7.96 23.78
N THR A 167 -5.26 -7.41 24.94
CA THR A 167 -6.68 -7.32 25.34
C THR A 167 -7.50 -6.48 24.35
N LEU A 168 -6.97 -5.33 23.91
CA LEU A 168 -7.64 -4.50 22.93
C LEU A 168 -7.68 -5.17 21.55
N ALA A 169 -6.56 -5.75 21.11
CA ALA A 169 -6.50 -6.53 19.87
C ALA A 169 -7.54 -7.65 19.88
N SER A 170 -7.65 -8.39 20.99
CA SER A 170 -8.61 -9.47 21.13
C SER A 170 -10.06 -8.98 21.06
N LYS A 171 -10.37 -7.83 21.67
CA LYS A 171 -11.72 -7.24 21.58
C LYS A 171 -12.09 -6.79 20.17
N ILE A 172 -11.13 -6.24 19.43
CA ILE A 172 -11.34 -5.76 18.05
C ILE A 172 -11.45 -6.94 17.09
N LEU A 173 -10.59 -7.96 17.25
CA LEU A 173 -10.50 -9.09 16.33
C LEU A 173 -11.52 -10.18 16.62
N ASN A 174 -11.98 -10.35 17.87
CA ASN A 174 -13.03 -11.32 18.21
C ASN A 174 -14.42 -10.79 17.83
N GLN A 175 -14.58 -10.46 16.55
CA GLN A 175 -15.82 -10.02 15.93
C GLN A 175 -16.15 -10.94 14.75
N ASN A 176 -17.43 -11.01 14.40
CA ASN A 176 -17.90 -11.75 13.23
C ASN A 176 -18.52 -10.76 12.24
N PRO A 177 -17.99 -10.64 11.00
CA PRO A 177 -16.89 -11.41 10.42
C PRO A 177 -15.51 -11.04 11.00
N PHE A 178 -14.62 -12.03 11.06
CA PHE A 178 -13.21 -11.80 11.39
C PHE A 178 -12.50 -11.17 10.18
N THR A 179 -11.79 -10.08 10.40
CA THR A 179 -10.95 -9.47 9.36
C THR A 179 -9.65 -10.23 9.25
N LYS A 180 -9.39 -10.85 8.09
CA LYS A 180 -8.13 -11.55 7.80
C LYS A 180 -6.92 -10.64 8.02
N ILE A 181 -5.92 -11.10 8.77
CA ILE A 181 -4.71 -10.33 9.11
C ILE A 181 -3.44 -11.15 8.90
N ASN A 182 -2.31 -10.44 8.79
CA ASN A 182 -0.97 -11.00 8.80
C ASN A 182 -0.28 -10.65 10.12
N LEU A 183 0.46 -11.61 10.70
CA LEU A 183 1.26 -11.44 11.91
C LEU A 183 2.74 -11.53 11.57
N TYR A 184 3.53 -10.59 12.08
CA TYR A 184 4.97 -10.50 11.86
C TYR A 184 5.67 -10.48 13.22
N GLN A 185 6.69 -11.32 13.42
CA GLN A 185 7.63 -11.13 14.51
C GLN A 185 8.60 -10.00 14.11
N VAL A 186 8.66 -8.94 14.90
CA VAL A 186 9.47 -7.76 14.58
C VAL A 186 10.57 -7.55 15.62
N GLU A 187 11.82 -7.68 15.20
CA GLU A 187 13.00 -7.42 16.03
C GLU A 187 13.73 -6.22 15.42
N GLY A 188 13.87 -5.14 16.21
CA GLY A 188 14.56 -3.93 15.79
C GLY A 188 13.68 -2.71 15.50
N LYS A 189 14.26 -1.77 14.74
CA LYS A 189 13.63 -0.50 14.37
C LYS A 189 12.93 -0.63 13.02
N LEU A 190 11.62 -0.39 13.04
CA LEU A 190 10.80 -0.28 11.85
C LEU A 190 11.11 1.02 11.09
N GLN A 191 11.16 0.90 9.77
CA GLN A 191 11.35 1.99 8.82
C GLN A 191 10.25 1.91 7.78
N VAL A 192 9.51 3.01 7.62
CA VAL A 192 8.51 3.16 6.57
C VAL A 192 9.14 4.01 5.48
N VAL A 193 9.14 3.52 4.25
CA VAL A 193 9.70 4.19 3.08
C VAL A 193 8.59 4.35 2.05
N ARG A 194 8.36 5.57 1.63
CA ARG A 194 7.45 5.88 0.53
C ARG A 194 8.26 6.32 -0.68
N PHE A 195 7.92 5.78 -1.84
CA PHE A 195 8.62 6.09 -3.07
C PHE A 195 7.72 6.00 -4.29
N ILE A 196 8.05 6.80 -5.30
CA ILE A 196 7.40 6.81 -6.60
C ILE A 196 8.38 6.19 -7.59
N LYS A 197 7.92 5.16 -8.30
CA LYS A 197 8.65 4.57 -9.43
C LYS A 197 7.88 4.88 -10.70
N LEU A 198 8.46 5.71 -11.56
CA LEU A 198 8.00 5.90 -12.95
C LEU A 198 8.98 5.20 -13.90
N GLU A 199 8.88 5.37 -15.21
CA GLU A 199 9.70 4.67 -16.22
C GLU A 199 11.19 4.65 -15.85
N GLU A 200 11.85 5.80 -15.88
CA GLU A 200 13.25 5.96 -15.47
C GLU A 200 13.41 6.67 -14.12
N ASP A 201 12.35 7.33 -13.65
CA ASP A 201 12.42 8.12 -12.42
C ASP A 201 12.19 7.29 -11.16
N PHE A 202 13.01 7.59 -10.16
CA PHE A 202 12.92 7.01 -8.82
C PHE A 202 12.93 8.13 -7.78
N ILE A 203 11.79 8.37 -7.13
CA ILE A 203 11.62 9.49 -6.20
C ILE A 203 11.33 8.92 -4.81
N TYR A 204 12.17 9.23 -3.83
CA TYR A 204 11.89 8.91 -2.43
C TYR A 204 11.16 10.09 -1.78
N VAL A 205 10.03 9.80 -1.15
CA VAL A 205 9.16 10.81 -0.51
C VAL A 205 9.66 11.19 0.89
N ASN A 206 10.43 10.29 1.51
CA ASN A 206 11.06 10.50 2.81
C ASN A 206 12.51 10.02 2.81
N GLU A 207 13.23 10.26 3.91
CA GLU A 207 14.61 9.80 4.05
C GLU A 207 14.71 8.28 4.07
N VAL A 208 15.70 7.74 3.35
CA VAL A 208 15.93 6.30 3.19
C VAL A 208 17.40 5.99 3.32
N THR A 209 17.71 4.93 4.07
CA THR A 209 19.09 4.43 4.22
C THR A 209 19.62 3.89 2.88
N LYS A 210 20.94 3.93 2.70
CA LYS A 210 21.58 3.42 1.46
C LYS A 210 21.24 1.95 1.19
N GLU A 211 21.19 1.15 2.26
CA GLU A 211 20.84 -0.27 2.20
C GLU A 211 19.43 -0.49 1.65
N LEU A 212 18.41 0.18 2.23
CA LEU A 212 17.04 0.08 1.74
C LEU A 212 16.89 0.61 0.31
N LYS A 213 17.66 1.63 -0.08
CA LYS A 213 17.65 2.11 -1.47
C LYS A 213 18.10 1.03 -2.46
N ILE A 214 19.10 0.22 -2.11
CA ILE A 214 19.58 -0.89 -2.95
C ILE A 214 18.47 -1.94 -3.07
N ILE A 215 17.94 -2.40 -1.94
CA ILE A 215 16.87 -3.40 -1.89
C ILE A 215 15.66 -2.96 -2.70
N ILE A 216 15.21 -1.73 -2.51
CA ILE A 216 14.07 -1.16 -3.24
C ILE A 216 14.35 -1.15 -4.76
N LYS A 217 15.55 -0.73 -5.18
CA LYS A 217 15.91 -0.69 -6.60
C LYS A 217 15.90 -2.07 -7.23
N ASP A 218 16.51 -3.05 -6.57
CA ASP A 218 16.57 -4.42 -7.06
C ASP A 218 15.16 -5.02 -7.17
N LEU A 219 14.33 -4.82 -6.14
CA LEU A 219 12.95 -5.27 -6.10
C LEU A 219 12.09 -4.65 -7.19
N THR A 220 12.21 -3.33 -7.38
CA THR A 220 11.43 -2.61 -8.40
C THR A 220 11.81 -3.03 -9.82
N LYS A 221 13.06 -3.41 -10.04
CA LYS A 221 13.52 -3.95 -11.33
C LYS A 221 12.96 -5.36 -11.57
N ASP A 222 13.07 -6.25 -10.59
CA ASP A 222 12.61 -7.65 -10.73
C ASP A 222 11.09 -7.76 -10.96
N ILE A 223 10.32 -6.93 -10.24
CA ILE A 223 8.85 -6.92 -10.35
C ILE A 223 8.39 -5.94 -11.46
N SER A 224 9.29 -5.10 -11.98
CA SER A 224 8.96 -4.04 -12.94
C SER A 224 7.89 -3.07 -12.41
N LEU A 225 8.07 -2.62 -11.17
CA LEU A 225 7.09 -1.76 -10.50
C LEU A 225 6.94 -0.41 -11.19
N PHE A 226 5.71 0.09 -11.19
CA PHE A 226 5.34 1.41 -11.68
C PHE A 226 4.20 1.94 -10.81
N GLY A 227 4.33 3.12 -10.21
CA GLY A 227 3.35 3.64 -9.23
C GLY A 227 3.94 4.29 -7.98
N PHE A 228 3.07 4.57 -7.02
CA PHE A 228 3.40 5.15 -5.71
C PHE A 228 3.28 4.09 -4.62
N TYR A 229 4.39 3.74 -3.98
CA TYR A 229 4.51 2.59 -3.09
C TYR A 229 4.93 2.98 -1.67
N GLU A 230 4.50 2.16 -0.71
CA GLU A 230 4.97 2.15 0.66
C GLU A 230 5.62 0.80 0.95
N LEU A 231 6.88 0.84 1.39
CA LEU A 231 7.62 -0.30 1.89
C LEU A 231 7.83 -0.15 3.39
N ILE A 232 7.54 -1.20 4.14
CA ILE A 232 7.89 -1.27 5.56
C ILE A 232 8.95 -2.33 5.75
N ALA A 233 10.06 -1.94 6.38
CA ALA A 233 11.18 -2.81 6.69
C ALA A 233 11.57 -2.75 8.17
N CYS A 234 12.16 -3.83 8.66
CA CYS A 234 12.79 -3.92 9.97
C CYS A 234 14.17 -4.53 9.79
N GLU A 235 15.20 -3.83 10.25
CA GLU A 235 16.61 -4.28 10.15
C GLU A 235 17.02 -4.71 8.72
N GLY A 236 16.66 -3.90 7.73
CA GLY A 236 16.98 -4.18 6.32
C GLY A 236 16.08 -5.22 5.64
N LYS A 237 15.22 -5.93 6.39
CA LYS A 237 14.27 -6.90 5.83
C LYS A 237 12.89 -6.31 5.62
N ILE A 238 12.27 -6.64 4.50
CA ILE A 238 10.95 -6.19 4.07
C ILE A 238 9.87 -6.96 4.83
N LEU A 239 8.99 -6.25 5.51
CA LEU A 239 7.75 -6.81 6.04
C LEU A 239 6.64 -6.75 5.01
N ARG A 240 6.57 -5.60 4.31
CA ARG A 240 5.44 -5.26 3.46
C ARG A 240 5.88 -4.31 2.36
N LEU A 241 5.36 -4.52 1.16
CA LEU A 241 5.40 -3.56 0.07
C LEU A 241 3.98 -3.48 -0.50
N ASN A 242 3.40 -2.29 -0.60
CA ASN A 242 2.09 -2.08 -1.22
C ASN A 242 2.08 -0.79 -2.03
N LEU A 243 1.09 -0.65 -2.90
CA LEU A 243 0.69 0.69 -3.33
C LEU A 243 0.20 1.51 -2.15
N VAL A 244 0.50 2.80 -2.17
CA VAL A 244 -0.12 3.74 -1.25
C VAL A 244 -1.61 3.80 -1.58
N ALA A 245 -2.44 3.56 -0.58
CA ALA A 245 -3.88 3.69 -0.69
C ALA A 245 -4.43 4.63 0.39
N ALA A 246 -5.39 5.47 0.00
CA ALA A 246 -6.29 6.18 0.87
C ALA A 246 -7.26 5.17 1.53
N VAL A 247 -7.42 5.32 2.84
CA VAL A 247 -8.36 4.57 3.68
C VAL A 247 -9.61 5.41 3.89
#